data_AF-A0A809ZED9-F1
#
_entry.id   AF-A0A809ZED9-F1
#
_cell.length_a   1.000
_cell.length_b   1.000
_cell.length_c   1.000
_cell.angle_alpha   90.00
_cell.angle_beta   90.00
_cell.angle_gamma   90.00
#
_symmetry.space_group_name_H-M   'P 1'
#
loop_
_entity.id
_entity.type
_entity.pdbx_description
1 polymer ?
#
loop_
_entity_poly.entity_id
_entity_poly.type
_entity_poly.pdbx_seq_one_letter_code
_entity_poly.pdbx_strand_id
1 'polypeptide(L)'
;MSEVEPKTKLLTLADLDGRTRAAQAVGKTIAALVSDLGGDDHLSTGEHEIVKSAAMTGAMLENMAARWLTGEPIDPGQYATLSNAQRRLLETVGLRRRSRDVTPSLASYLASKATERAKDSFASPPATNQPAHAERTSGLPSASEESL
;
A
#
# COMPACT_ATOMS: atom_id res chain seq x y z
N MET A 1 14.61 -46.90 -19.33
CA MET A 1 14.70 -45.59 -18.64
C MET A 1 13.90 -44.62 -19.47
N SER A 2 12.65 -44.36 -19.09
CA SER A 2 11.80 -43.40 -19.80
C SER A 2 12.28 -42.00 -19.49
N GLU A 3 12.86 -41.34 -20.49
CA GLU A 3 13.20 -39.92 -20.46
C GLU A 3 11.88 -39.13 -20.44
N VAL A 4 11.61 -38.45 -19.33
CA VAL A 4 10.43 -37.60 -19.19
C VAL A 4 10.76 -36.29 -19.92
N GLU A 5 10.12 -36.04 -21.06
CA GLU A 5 10.23 -34.75 -21.73
C GLU A 5 9.87 -33.61 -20.75
N PRO A 6 10.68 -32.55 -20.68
CA PRO A 6 10.40 -31.44 -19.79
C PRO A 6 9.11 -30.74 -20.23
N LYS A 7 8.09 -30.74 -19.37
CA LYS A 7 6.89 -29.92 -19.55
C LYS A 7 7.32 -28.45 -19.72
N THR A 8 6.96 -27.84 -20.84
CA THR A 8 7.30 -26.44 -21.15
C THR A 8 6.77 -25.51 -20.07
N LYS A 9 7.67 -24.87 -19.30
CA LYS A 9 7.33 -23.87 -18.28
C LYS A 9 7.60 -22.46 -18.81
N LEU A 10 6.60 -21.57 -18.71
CA LEU A 10 6.76 -20.14 -18.99
C LEU A 10 7.47 -19.45 -17.81
N LEU A 11 8.54 -18.72 -18.09
CA LEU A 11 9.18 -17.84 -17.10
C LEU A 11 8.49 -16.48 -17.07
N THR A 12 8.30 -15.95 -15.87
CA THR A 12 7.63 -14.68 -15.61
C THR A 12 8.41 -13.83 -14.62
N LEU A 13 8.00 -12.58 -14.40
CA LEU A 13 8.56 -11.75 -13.34
C LEU A 13 8.47 -12.38 -11.95
N ALA A 14 7.47 -13.24 -11.71
CA ALA A 14 7.31 -13.92 -10.43
C ALA A 14 8.38 -15.01 -10.18
N ASP A 15 9.07 -15.45 -11.23
CA ASP A 15 10.17 -16.41 -11.12
C ASP A 15 11.51 -15.72 -10.78
N LEU A 16 11.57 -14.38 -10.76
CA LEU A 16 12.76 -13.62 -10.38
C LEU A 16 12.89 -13.57 -8.84
N ASP A 17 14.11 -13.62 -8.30
CA ASP A 17 14.33 -13.37 -6.87
C ASP A 17 13.91 -11.93 -6.54
N GLY A 18 12.85 -11.80 -5.73
CA GLY A 18 12.25 -10.52 -5.33
C GLY A 18 13.19 -9.59 -4.56
N ARG A 19 14.36 -10.07 -4.10
CA ARG A 19 15.39 -9.25 -3.45
C ARG A 19 16.31 -8.56 -4.45
N THR A 20 16.28 -8.95 -5.72
CA THR A 20 17.09 -8.33 -6.75
C THR A 20 16.62 -6.90 -7.05
N ARG A 21 17.55 -6.01 -7.40
CA ARG A 21 17.22 -4.64 -7.81
C ARG A 21 16.30 -4.63 -9.03
N ALA A 22 16.47 -5.57 -9.95
CA ALA A 22 15.61 -5.70 -11.13
C ALA A 22 14.15 -6.00 -10.74
N ALA A 23 13.91 -7.01 -9.89
CA ALA A 23 12.57 -7.34 -9.43
C ALA A 23 11.92 -6.17 -8.66
N GLN A 24 12.68 -5.54 -7.77
CA GLN A 24 12.21 -4.42 -6.97
C GLN A 24 11.88 -3.18 -7.81
N ALA A 25 12.74 -2.82 -8.77
CA ALA A 25 12.53 -1.66 -9.63
C ALA A 25 11.30 -1.82 -10.52
N VAL A 26 11.15 -2.99 -11.14
CA VAL A 26 9.97 -3.29 -11.97
C VAL A 26 8.71 -3.31 -11.11
N GLY A 27 8.71 -4.03 -9.98
CA GLY A 27 7.56 -4.10 -9.07
C GLY A 27 7.13 -2.73 -8.53
N LYS A 28 8.09 -1.90 -8.11
CA LYS A 28 7.86 -0.52 -7.66
C LYS A 28 7.22 0.33 -8.76
N THR A 29 7.71 0.20 -9.99
CA THR A 29 7.19 0.97 -11.13
C THR A 29 5.78 0.55 -11.49
N ILE A 30 5.49 -0.76 -11.50
CA ILE A 30 4.14 -1.28 -11.70
C ILE A 30 3.19 -0.71 -10.64
N ALA A 31 3.55 -0.80 -9.36
CA ALA A 31 2.72 -0.30 -8.28
C ALA A 31 2.44 1.21 -8.40
N ALA A 32 3.45 2.00 -8.76
CA ALA A 32 3.30 3.44 -8.97
C ALA A 32 2.37 3.76 -10.14
N LEU A 33 2.53 3.08 -11.28
CA LEU A 33 1.67 3.28 -12.46
C LEU A 33 0.22 2.86 -12.18
N VAL A 34 0.00 1.71 -11.53
CA VAL A 34 -1.34 1.27 -11.11
C VAL A 34 -1.97 2.30 -10.17
N SER A 35 -1.22 2.79 -9.18
CA SER A 35 -1.69 3.84 -8.28
C SER A 35 -2.07 5.12 -9.01
N ASP A 36 -1.26 5.55 -9.97
CA ASP A 36 -1.51 6.75 -10.77
C ASP A 36 -2.76 6.59 -11.66
N LEU A 37 -3.10 5.37 -12.06
CA LEU A 37 -4.26 5.05 -12.88
C LEU A 37 -5.55 4.79 -12.06
N GLY A 38 -5.51 5.00 -10.75
CA GLY A 38 -6.67 4.89 -9.85
C GLY A 38 -6.69 3.63 -8.98
N GLY A 39 -5.70 2.75 -9.11
CA GLY A 39 -5.63 1.47 -8.39
C GLY A 39 -6.11 0.28 -9.21
N ASP A 40 -5.83 -0.93 -8.72
CA ASP A 40 -6.02 -2.22 -9.42
C ASP A 40 -7.46 -2.39 -9.97
N ASP A 41 -8.47 -2.08 -9.14
CA ASP A 41 -9.88 -2.19 -9.50
C ASP A 41 -10.32 -1.32 -10.68
N HIS A 42 -9.50 -0.33 -11.07
CA HIS A 42 -9.80 0.62 -12.13
C HIS A 42 -9.07 0.31 -13.44
N LEU A 43 -8.27 -0.76 -13.50
CA LEU A 43 -7.59 -1.18 -14.72
C LEU A 43 -8.27 -2.42 -15.31
N SER A 44 -8.47 -2.37 -16.63
CA SER A 44 -8.75 -3.58 -17.40
C SER A 44 -7.53 -4.51 -17.45
N THR A 45 -7.75 -5.79 -17.75
CA THR A 45 -6.66 -6.76 -17.95
C THR A 45 -5.65 -6.28 -19.01
N GLY A 46 -6.12 -5.60 -20.07
CA GLY A 46 -5.25 -5.04 -21.11
C GLY A 46 -4.37 -3.91 -20.58
N GLU A 47 -4.93 -3.00 -19.77
CA GLU A 47 -4.17 -1.93 -19.12
C GLU A 47 -3.12 -2.51 -18.16
N HIS A 48 -3.45 -3.57 -17.42
CA HIS A 48 -2.47 -4.28 -16.57
C HIS A 48 -1.27 -4.80 -17.35
N GLU A 49 -1.50 -5.45 -18.49
CA GLU A 49 -0.41 -5.99 -19.30
C GLU A 49 0.45 -4.89 -19.92
N ILE A 50 -0.17 -3.76 -20.30
CA ILE A 50 0.55 -2.58 -20.80
C ILE A 50 1.40 -1.95 -19.69
N VAL A 51 0.87 -1.79 -18.47
CA VAL A 51 1.62 -1.27 -17.31
C VAL A 51 2.83 -2.15 -17.01
N LYS A 52 2.64 -3.47 -16.98
CA LYS A 52 3.71 -4.44 -16.76
C LYS A 52 4.79 -4.33 -17.85
N SER A 53 4.38 -4.25 -19.11
CA SER A 53 5.29 -4.09 -20.25
C SER A 53 6.06 -2.77 -20.20
N ALA A 54 5.40 -1.67 -19.84
CA ALA A 54 6.02 -0.35 -19.69
C ALA A 54 7.08 -0.34 -18.59
N ALA A 55 6.80 -0.96 -17.45
CA ALA A 55 7.73 -1.08 -16.33
C ALA A 55 8.96 -1.93 -16.68
N MET A 56 8.77 -3.07 -17.35
CA MET A 56 9.88 -3.90 -17.82
C MET A 56 10.75 -3.17 -18.84
N THR A 57 10.12 -2.49 -19.80
CA THR A 57 10.83 -1.69 -20.83
C THR A 57 11.63 -0.56 -20.17
N GLY A 58 11.06 0.10 -19.16
CA GLY A 58 11.75 1.14 -18.39
C GLY A 58 12.97 0.63 -17.65
N ALA A 59 12.87 -0.51 -16.97
CA ALA A 59 14.02 -1.12 -16.30
C ALA A 59 15.14 -1.51 -17.27
N MET A 60 14.78 -1.99 -18.48
CA MET A 60 15.76 -2.28 -19.53
C MET A 60 16.47 -1.01 -20.02
N LEU A 61 15.72 0.07 -20.27
CA LEU A 61 16.28 1.36 -20.66
C LEU A 61 17.21 1.93 -19.59
N GLU A 62 16.81 1.90 -18.32
CA GLU A 62 17.63 2.37 -17.20
C GLU A 62 18.95 1.59 -17.12
N ASN A 63 18.89 0.26 -17.26
CA ASN A 63 20.09 -0.58 -17.29
C ASN A 63 21.00 -0.26 -18.50
N MET A 64 20.43 -0.12 -19.70
CA MET A 64 21.20 0.25 -20.89
C MET A 64 21.87 1.63 -20.74
N ALA A 65 21.13 2.62 -20.24
CA ALA A 65 21.65 3.96 -20.00
C ALA A 65 22.79 3.94 -18.96
N ALA A 66 22.60 3.22 -17.85
CA ALA A 66 23.63 3.07 -16.82
C ALA A 66 24.92 2.45 -17.39
N ARG A 67 24.80 1.34 -18.13
CA ARG A 67 25.94 0.68 -18.79
C ARG A 67 26.67 1.63 -19.74
N TRP A 68 25.92 2.38 -20.55
CA TRP A 68 26.50 3.35 -21.47
C TRP A 68 27.25 4.48 -20.76
N LEU A 69 26.66 5.04 -19.71
CA LEU A 69 27.28 6.10 -18.91
C LEU A 69 28.52 5.63 -18.13
N THR A 70 28.64 4.33 -17.85
CA THR A 70 29.84 3.72 -17.28
C THR A 70 30.89 3.33 -18.32
N GLY A 71 30.68 3.66 -19.60
CA GLY A 71 31.62 3.42 -20.69
C GLY A 71 31.47 2.08 -21.40
N GLU A 72 30.42 1.30 -21.10
CA GLU A 72 30.13 0.10 -21.88
C GLU A 72 29.43 0.45 -23.19
N PRO A 73 29.77 -0.22 -24.30
CA PRO A 73 29.04 -0.03 -25.54
C PRO A 73 27.61 -0.57 -25.41
N ILE A 74 26.65 0.22 -25.88
CA ILE A 74 25.26 -0.20 -26.12
C ILE A 74 24.92 -0.01 -27.60
N ASP A 75 23.85 -0.63 -28.06
CA ASP A 75 23.25 -0.31 -29.36
C ASP A 75 22.28 0.89 -29.21
N PRO A 76 22.60 2.08 -29.77
CA PRO A 76 21.71 3.24 -29.71
C PRO A 76 20.38 3.01 -30.45
N GLY A 77 20.37 2.16 -31.48
CA GLY A 77 19.16 1.80 -32.23
C GLY A 77 18.21 0.96 -31.38
N GLN A 78 18.72 -0.02 -30.64
CA GLN A 78 17.94 -0.77 -29.66
C GLN A 78 17.39 0.14 -28.56
N TYR A 79 18.22 1.05 -28.04
CA TYR A 79 17.79 2.01 -27.01
C TYR A 79 16.65 2.91 -27.52
N ALA A 80 16.80 3.50 -28.71
CA ALA A 80 15.77 4.33 -29.33
C ALA A 80 14.46 3.54 -29.57
N THR A 81 14.57 2.28 -29.99
CA THR A 81 13.42 1.39 -30.22
C THR A 81 12.64 1.14 -28.92
N LEU A 82 13.34 0.77 -27.84
CA LEU A 82 12.70 0.55 -26.53
C LEU A 82 12.11 1.84 -25.97
N SER A 83 12.79 2.98 -26.12
CA SER A 83 12.29 4.29 -25.67
C SER A 83 10.99 4.67 -26.38
N ASN A 84 10.93 4.49 -27.70
CA ASN A 84 9.73 4.73 -28.49
C ASN A 84 8.59 3.76 -28.12
N ALA A 85 8.91 2.47 -27.90
CA ALA A 85 7.93 1.50 -27.44
C ALA A 85 7.36 1.88 -26.05
N GLN A 86 8.23 2.27 -25.11
CA GLN A 86 7.82 2.71 -23.78
C GLN A 86 6.88 3.91 -23.84
N ARG A 87 7.22 4.93 -24.65
CA ARG A 87 6.38 6.11 -24.87
C ARG A 87 4.97 5.71 -25.31
N ARG A 88 4.85 4.81 -26.29
CA ARG A 88 3.55 4.36 -26.81
C ARG A 88 2.74 3.56 -25.79
N LEU A 89 3.41 2.69 -25.01
CA LEU A 89 2.77 1.93 -23.93
C LEU A 89 2.16 2.90 -22.89
N LEU A 90 2.96 3.87 -22.44
CA LEU A 90 2.53 4.86 -21.45
C LEU A 90 1.45 5.80 -21.99
N GLU A 91 1.50 6.19 -23.26
CA GLU A 91 0.43 6.96 -23.90
C GLU A 91 -0.89 6.19 -23.98
N THR A 92 -0.82 4.86 -24.16
CA THR A 92 -2.01 4.01 -24.28
C THR A 92 -2.78 3.93 -22.96
N VAL A 93 -2.09 3.80 -21.82
CA VAL A 93 -2.74 3.81 -20.49
C VAL A 93 -3.02 5.22 -19.98
N GLY A 94 -2.28 6.21 -20.48
CA GLY A 94 -2.42 7.62 -20.17
C GLY A 94 -1.31 8.16 -19.25
N LEU A 95 -0.81 9.34 -19.57
CA LEU A 95 0.28 10.03 -18.85
C LEU A 95 -0.18 10.91 -17.69
N ARG A 96 -1.47 10.85 -17.32
CA ARG A 96 -2.07 11.70 -16.27
C ARG A 96 -2.59 10.83 -15.14
N ARG A 97 -2.36 11.29 -13.91
CA ARG A 97 -2.95 10.69 -12.72
C ARG A 97 -4.47 10.80 -12.77
N ARG A 98 -5.16 9.70 -12.53
CA ARG A 98 -6.62 9.63 -12.41
C ARG A 98 -6.98 9.70 -10.92
N SER A 99 -7.75 10.70 -10.53
CA SER A 99 -8.25 10.80 -9.15
C SER A 99 -9.21 9.64 -8.87
N ARG A 100 -9.00 8.93 -7.75
CA ARG A 100 -9.91 7.90 -7.26
C ARG A 100 -10.95 8.52 -6.33
N ASP A 101 -12.21 8.13 -6.47
CA ASP A 101 -13.22 8.46 -5.47
C ASP A 101 -13.01 7.61 -4.21
N VAL A 102 -12.69 8.28 -3.11
CA VAL A 102 -12.44 7.68 -1.80
C VAL A 102 -13.57 7.98 -0.81
N THR A 103 -14.69 8.52 -1.28
CA THR A 103 -15.84 8.86 -0.44
C THR A 103 -16.42 7.58 0.17
N PRO A 104 -16.43 7.44 1.51
CA PRO A 104 -17.08 6.30 2.15
C PRO A 104 -18.57 6.32 1.82
N SER A 105 -19.15 5.17 1.49
CA SER A 105 -20.60 5.07 1.44
C SER A 105 -21.18 5.33 2.83
N LEU A 106 -22.39 5.85 2.90
CA LEU A 106 -23.06 6.07 4.19
C LEU A 106 -23.09 4.78 5.03
N ALA A 107 -23.32 3.64 4.37
CA ALA A 107 -23.30 2.33 5.02
C ALA A 107 -21.93 1.98 5.61
N SER A 108 -20.82 2.20 4.87
CA SER A 108 -19.47 1.92 5.38
C SER A 108 -19.07 2.87 6.51
N TYR A 109 -19.50 4.14 6.43
CA TYR A 109 -19.30 5.13 7.49
C TYR A 109 -20.05 4.78 8.79
N LEU A 110 -21.29 4.32 8.69
CA LEU A 110 -22.06 3.90 9.87
C LEU A 110 -21.45 2.65 10.52
N ALA A 111 -20.98 1.69 9.70
CA ALA A 111 -20.32 0.48 10.19
C ALA A 111 -18.97 0.76 10.89
N SER A 112 -18.18 1.70 10.36
CA SER A 112 -16.94 2.12 11.02
C SER A 112 -17.21 2.82 12.35
N LYS A 113 -18.22 3.69 12.42
CA LYS A 113 -18.63 4.34 13.68
C LYS A 113 -19.14 3.37 14.73
N ALA A 114 -19.90 2.34 14.33
CA ALA A 114 -20.36 1.31 15.25
C ALA A 114 -19.20 0.49 15.84
N THR A 115 -18.19 0.16 15.03
CA THR A 115 -17.01 -0.57 15.48
C THR A 115 -16.07 0.26 16.35
N GLU A 116 -15.93 1.56 16.10
CA GLU A 116 -15.23 2.50 17.00
C GLU A 116 -15.91 2.56 18.38
N ARG A 117 -17.24 2.75 18.41
CA ARG A 117 -18.01 2.81 19.65
C ARG A 117 -17.93 1.52 20.47
N ALA A 118 -17.91 0.37 19.79
CA ALA A 118 -17.71 -0.92 20.46
C ALA A 118 -16.31 -1.01 21.10
N LYS A 119 -15.25 -0.60 20.39
CA LYS A 119 -13.87 -0.61 20.93
C LYS A 119 -13.74 0.28 22.16
N ASP A 120 -14.35 1.46 22.16
CA ASP A 120 -14.34 2.38 23.30
C ASP A 120 -15.04 1.77 24.53
N SER A 121 -16.12 1.00 24.31
CA SER A 121 -16.85 0.33 25.40
C SER A 121 -16.09 -0.83 26.04
N PHE A 122 -15.14 -1.46 25.33
CA PHE A 122 -14.30 -2.54 25.85
C PHE A 122 -12.98 -2.05 26.48
N ALA A 123 -12.63 -0.77 26.34
CA ALA A 123 -11.38 -0.20 26.86
C ALA A 123 -11.50 0.43 28.27
N SER A 124 -12.67 0.42 28.90
CA SER A 124 -12.82 0.90 30.29
C SER A 124 -12.38 -0.16 31.31
N PRO A 125 -11.39 0.12 32.20
CA PRO A 125 -10.96 -0.83 33.22
C PRO A 125 -12.05 -1.00 34.29
N PRO A 126 -12.15 -2.18 34.95
CA PRO A 126 -13.17 -2.41 35.95
C PRO A 126 -12.90 -1.50 37.16
N ALA A 127 -13.85 -0.61 37.45
CA ALA A 127 -13.87 0.15 38.69
C ALA A 127 -13.86 -0.84 39.87
N THR A 128 -12.76 -0.84 40.62
CA THR A 128 -12.63 -1.61 41.87
C THR A 128 -13.62 -1.02 42.87
N ASN A 129 -14.78 -1.65 43.01
CA ASN A 129 -15.78 -1.26 43.99
C ASN A 129 -15.39 -1.86 45.34
N GLN A 130 -14.65 -1.11 46.15
CA GLN A 130 -14.31 -1.49 47.52
C GLN A 130 -15.48 -1.12 48.44
N PRO A 131 -16.12 -2.06 49.16
CA PRO A 131 -17.26 -1.72 49.99
C PRO A 131 -16.78 -1.02 51.28
N ALA A 132 -17.40 0.12 51.57
CA ALA A 132 -17.22 0.87 52.80
C ALA A 132 -17.67 0.04 54.01
N HIS A 133 -16.76 -0.22 54.96
CA HIS A 133 -17.10 -0.70 56.29
C HIS A 133 -16.86 0.39 57.34
N ALA A 134 -17.99 1.02 57.70
CA ALA A 134 -18.50 1.32 59.03
C ALA A 134 -17.55 1.55 60.24
N GLU A 135 -17.83 2.69 60.88
CA GLU A 135 -17.80 2.99 62.33
C GLU A 135 -16.46 3.21 63.05
N ARG A 136 -16.31 4.42 63.64
CA ARG A 136 -16.51 4.62 65.09
C ARG A 136 -16.43 6.11 65.50
N THR A 137 -17.56 6.57 66.06
CA THR A 137 -17.76 7.45 67.22
C THR A 137 -16.65 8.39 67.74
N SER A 138 -17.12 9.60 68.09
CA SER A 138 -16.91 10.36 69.34
C SER A 138 -16.06 11.64 69.25
N GLY A 139 -16.64 12.76 69.69
CA GLY A 139 -15.91 13.98 70.07
C GLY A 139 -16.58 15.32 69.71
N LEU A 140 -17.70 15.67 70.35
CA LEU A 140 -18.12 17.07 70.61
C LEU A 140 -17.32 17.62 71.82
N PRO A 141 -17.34 18.92 72.21
CA PRO A 141 -18.18 20.05 71.74
C PRO A 141 -17.50 21.46 71.65
N SER A 142 -18.34 22.45 71.28
CA SER A 142 -18.31 23.88 71.66
C SER A 142 -17.45 24.83 70.79
N ALA A 143 -17.83 26.07 70.50
CA ALA A 143 -18.91 26.90 71.05
C ALA A 143 -19.40 27.90 69.99
N SER A 144 -20.68 28.24 70.12
CA SER A 144 -21.44 29.17 69.29
C SER A 144 -21.05 30.63 69.53
N GLU A 145 -21.19 31.40 68.46
CA GLU A 145 -21.05 32.85 68.33
C GLU A 145 -22.01 33.66 69.21
N GLU A 146 -21.44 34.79 69.64
CA GLU A 146 -21.95 36.16 69.67
C GLU A 146 -23.25 36.56 70.39
N SER A 147 -23.03 37.65 71.13
CA SER A 147 -23.91 38.48 71.91
C SER A 147 -24.41 39.69 71.12
N LEU A 148 -25.61 40.15 71.52
CA LEU A 148 -26.19 41.50 71.43
C LEU A 148 -26.79 41.94 70.09
#